data_AF-A0A382IL15-F1
#
_entry.id   AF-A0A382IL15-F1
#
_cell.length_a   1.000
_cell.length_b   1.000
_cell.length_c   1.000
_cell.angle_alpha   90.00
_cell.angle_beta   90.00
_cell.angle_gamma   90.00
#
_symmetry.space_group_name_H-M   'P 1'
#
loop_
_entity.id
_entity.type
_entity.pdbx_description
1 polymer ?
#
loop_
_entity_poly.entity_id
_entity_poly.type
_entity_poly.pdbx_seq_one_letter_code
_entity_poly.pdbx_strand_id
1 'polypeptide(L)'
;LVYEKKNVEIFLENYREKVLTYDIGISRLRNVVDNKGTTSEKIFSLIKKTPSLVYRNIVGFERPPIENLNIKIKFLDYKKVFADRDLALKNLILKNPSEVKAEVEFQGKTYKAKIRLKGDLPDHWESVHRMSLRIDLKGDATIFGLNEFNIQKPRTRLFPYDPVFQDLARSMGNLSVKHNLVKVKVNGQDWGFMDLESHVGKEFLERSERKESLVVRFSDEEGWYYQKTFSNPALNHYRISDPILYSRIYSEGREFTEIDRKRYSYIVNQRLSKGNIYDVDSYSKLLFLAQLWGDIHVLYENNIKHYFNPYTLKLEPISSDQYEPKDLNTTNDPFNLMGECLSSYIFLMNEPYQLFKESDEYRTKQKNNFEQASNTLN
;
A
#
# COMPACT_ATOMS: atom_id res chain seq x y z
N LEU A 1 -23.79 -12.09 20.55
CA LEU A 1 -22.70 -11.26 21.13
C LEU A 1 -21.59 -10.89 20.13
N VAL A 2 -20.65 -11.77 19.72
CA VAL A 2 -19.56 -11.37 18.78
C VAL A 2 -20.10 -10.99 17.38
N TYR A 3 -21.08 -11.74 16.85
CA TYR A 3 -21.73 -11.45 15.57
C TYR A 3 -22.53 -10.13 15.59
N GLU A 4 -23.26 -9.86 16.67
CA GLU A 4 -24.01 -8.61 16.85
C GLU A 4 -23.09 -7.40 17.01
N LYS A 5 -21.99 -7.53 17.77
CA LYS A 5 -20.99 -6.47 17.92
C LYS A 5 -20.35 -6.11 16.57
N LYS A 6 -20.03 -7.12 15.76
CA LYS A 6 -19.47 -6.94 14.41
C LYS A 6 -20.46 -6.26 13.45
N ASN A 7 -21.75 -6.57 13.55
CA ASN A 7 -22.78 -5.90 12.75
C ASN A 7 -22.92 -4.41 13.13
N VAL A 8 -22.78 -4.08 14.41
CA VAL A 8 -22.75 -2.67 14.87
C VAL A 8 -21.51 -1.94 14.36
N GLU A 9 -20.33 -2.57 14.42
CA GLU A 9 -19.08 -1.98 13.89
C GLU A 9 -19.18 -1.71 12.38
N ILE A 10 -19.66 -2.69 11.59
CA ILE A 10 -19.90 -2.52 10.16
C ILE A 10 -20.94 -1.43 9.88
N PHE A 11 -22.02 -1.36 10.67
CA PHE A 11 -23.04 -0.31 10.53
C PHE A 11 -22.46 1.08 10.77
N LEU A 12 -21.69 1.26 11.84
CA LEU A 12 -21.03 2.53 12.17
C LEU A 12 -20.03 2.93 11.09
N GLU A 13 -19.26 1.97 10.59
CA GLU A 13 -18.29 2.20 9.52
C GLU A 13 -18.99 2.55 8.19
N ASN A 14 -20.12 1.90 7.87
CA ASN A 14 -20.96 2.28 6.73
C ASN A 14 -21.48 3.70 6.83
N TYR A 15 -22.01 4.08 8.00
CA TYR A 15 -22.48 5.44 8.22
C TYR A 15 -21.35 6.46 8.05
N ARG A 16 -20.20 6.19 8.68
CA ARG A 16 -19.00 7.04 8.59
C ARG A 16 -18.55 7.21 7.14
N GLU A 17 -18.36 6.12 6.41
CA GLU A 17 -17.86 6.18 5.04
C GLU A 17 -18.89 6.77 4.08
N LYS A 18 -20.19 6.63 4.36
CA LYS A 18 -21.24 7.36 3.64
C LYS A 18 -21.11 8.86 3.82
N VAL A 19 -20.91 9.34 5.05
CA VAL A 19 -20.72 10.79 5.32
C VAL A 19 -19.48 11.31 4.60
N LEU A 20 -18.40 10.53 4.56
CA LEU A 20 -17.16 10.94 3.88
C LEU A 20 -17.26 11.00 2.35
N THR A 21 -18.36 10.54 1.75
CA THR A 21 -18.61 10.76 0.31
C THR A 21 -18.91 12.23 -0.04
N TYR A 22 -19.35 13.04 0.93
CA TYR A 22 -19.79 14.44 0.71
C TYR A 22 -18.65 15.48 0.73
N ASP A 23 -17.38 15.05 0.69
CA ASP A 23 -16.23 15.95 0.83
C ASP A 23 -16.33 16.92 2.01
N ILE A 24 -16.13 16.37 3.21
CA ILE A 24 -16.05 17.17 4.42
C ILE A 24 -14.61 17.60 4.77
N GLY A 25 -13.68 17.52 3.80
CA GLY A 25 -12.31 18.05 3.93
C GLY A 25 -11.42 17.31 4.93
N ILE A 26 -11.78 16.08 5.30
CA ILE A 26 -11.02 15.25 6.25
C ILE A 26 -10.87 13.82 5.72
N SER A 27 -9.69 13.24 5.89
CA SER A 27 -9.45 11.82 5.63
C SER A 27 -9.84 10.95 6.83
N ARG A 28 -9.73 11.46 8.06
CA ARG A 28 -10.01 10.75 9.31
C ARG A 28 -10.77 11.62 10.30
N LEU A 29 -11.75 11.02 11.00
CA LEU A 29 -12.53 11.73 12.02
C LEU A 29 -11.66 12.20 13.20
N ARG A 30 -10.63 11.42 13.58
CA ARG A 30 -9.70 11.80 14.64
C ARG A 30 -8.92 13.08 14.32
N ASN A 31 -8.80 13.48 13.05
CA ASN A 31 -8.10 14.72 12.68
C ASN A 31 -8.90 15.99 13.08
N VAL A 32 -10.17 15.83 13.48
CA VAL A 32 -11.06 16.92 13.89
C VAL A 32 -11.28 16.95 15.40
N VAL A 33 -10.96 15.85 16.07
CA VAL A 33 -11.35 15.59 17.44
C VAL A 33 -10.10 15.53 18.30
N ASP A 34 -10.16 16.19 19.46
CA ASP A 34 -9.05 16.19 20.40
C ASP A 34 -8.77 14.77 20.90
N ASN A 35 -7.50 14.41 21.11
CA ASN A 35 -7.13 13.03 21.49
C ASN A 35 -7.63 12.66 22.91
N LYS A 36 -8.02 13.65 23.71
CA LYS A 36 -8.52 13.51 25.08
C LYS A 36 -10.05 13.25 25.10
N GLY A 37 -10.51 12.37 25.99
CA GLY A 37 -11.93 12.07 26.21
C GLY A 37 -12.40 10.70 25.71
N THR A 38 -13.62 10.35 26.11
CA THR A 38 -14.34 9.12 25.78
C THR A 38 -14.82 9.09 24.31
N THR A 39 -15.13 7.91 23.78
CA THR A 39 -15.61 7.74 22.39
C THR A 39 -16.88 8.55 22.10
N SER A 40 -17.79 8.65 23.06
CA SER A 40 -19.03 9.44 22.93
C SER A 40 -18.75 10.94 22.85
N GLU A 41 -17.85 11.47 23.68
CA GLU A 41 -17.43 12.88 23.63
C GLU A 41 -16.76 13.21 22.30
N LYS A 42 -15.98 12.26 21.76
CA LYS A 42 -15.34 12.39 20.45
C LYS A 42 -16.36 12.49 19.32
N ILE A 43 -17.37 11.61 19.33
CA ILE A 43 -18.47 11.63 18.35
C ILE A 43 -19.28 12.93 18.46
N PHE A 44 -19.59 13.38 19.68
CA PHE A 44 -20.37 14.60 19.88
C PHE A 44 -19.60 15.86 19.44
N SER A 45 -18.30 15.93 19.75
CA SER A 45 -17.40 17.00 19.28
C SER A 45 -17.33 17.05 17.76
N LEU A 46 -17.25 15.88 17.10
CA LEU A 46 -17.30 15.79 15.65
C LEU A 46 -18.62 16.34 15.11
N ILE A 47 -19.77 15.86 15.59
CA ILE A 47 -21.10 16.33 15.17
C ILE A 47 -21.21 17.86 15.29
N LYS A 48 -20.71 18.43 16.38
CA LYS A 48 -20.70 19.89 16.61
C LYS A 48 -19.81 20.64 15.63
N LYS A 49 -18.68 20.07 15.21
CA LYS A 49 -17.71 20.68 14.27
C LYS A 49 -18.03 20.42 12.79
N THR A 50 -18.82 19.39 12.47
CA THR A 50 -19.16 19.04 11.08
C THR A 50 -19.79 20.20 10.30
N PRO A 51 -20.77 20.96 10.82
CA PRO A 51 -21.38 22.05 10.06
C PRO A 51 -20.37 23.15 9.67
N SER A 52 -19.43 23.49 10.55
CA SER A 52 -18.42 24.52 10.26
C SER A 52 -17.33 24.01 9.31
N LEU A 53 -16.97 22.73 9.37
CA LEU A 53 -16.08 22.10 8.38
C LEU A 53 -16.73 22.04 7.00
N VAL A 54 -17.99 21.63 6.92
CA VAL A 54 -18.78 21.63 5.69
C VAL A 54 -18.85 23.05 5.12
N TYR A 55 -19.19 24.04 5.96
CA TYR A 55 -19.23 25.44 5.55
C TYR A 55 -17.88 25.95 5.04
N ARG A 56 -16.77 25.67 5.73
CA ARG A 56 -15.42 26.07 5.29
C ARG A 56 -15.01 25.42 3.97
N ASN A 57 -15.40 24.17 3.72
CA ASN A 57 -15.17 23.52 2.43
C ASN A 57 -16.04 24.09 1.31
N ILE A 58 -17.26 24.55 1.62
CA ILE A 58 -18.16 25.20 0.66
C ILE A 58 -17.72 26.64 0.34
N VAL A 59 -17.22 27.38 1.33
CA VAL A 59 -16.79 28.79 1.18
C VAL A 59 -15.39 28.92 0.54
N GLY A 60 -14.62 27.83 0.52
CA GLY A 60 -13.61 27.61 -0.50
C GLY A 60 -12.17 27.98 -0.11
N PHE A 61 -11.31 26.97 -0.20
CA PHE A 61 -9.92 27.18 -0.58
C PHE A 61 -9.84 26.95 -2.09
N GLU A 62 -8.98 27.68 -2.80
CA GLU A 62 -8.63 27.30 -4.16
C GLU A 62 -8.01 25.89 -4.11
N ARG A 63 -8.62 24.96 -4.84
CA ARG A 63 -8.13 23.58 -4.96
C ARG A 63 -7.79 23.34 -6.41
N PRO A 64 -6.67 22.64 -6.70
CA PRO A 64 -6.41 22.19 -8.05
C PRO A 64 -7.60 21.36 -8.55
N PRO A 65 -7.91 21.38 -9.86
CA PRO A 65 -8.95 20.54 -10.42
C PRO A 65 -8.63 19.07 -10.13
N ILE A 66 -9.63 18.34 -9.64
CA ILE A 66 -9.50 16.91 -9.33
C ILE A 66 -10.31 16.13 -10.36
N GLU A 67 -9.63 15.17 -10.98
CA GLU A 67 -10.19 14.35 -12.05
C GLU A 67 -11.30 13.42 -11.55
N ASN A 68 -12.26 13.16 -12.43
CA ASN A 68 -13.36 12.24 -12.18
C ASN A 68 -13.06 10.87 -12.79
N LEU A 69 -13.32 9.81 -12.01
CA LEU A 69 -13.20 8.43 -12.41
C LEU A 69 -14.56 7.73 -12.20
N ASN A 70 -15.27 7.44 -13.28
CA ASN A 70 -16.55 6.75 -13.20
C ASN A 70 -16.38 5.27 -13.55
N ILE A 71 -16.88 4.36 -12.71
CA ILE A 71 -16.75 2.92 -12.88
C ILE A 71 -18.15 2.33 -13.02
N LYS A 72 -18.36 1.54 -14.08
CA LYS A 72 -19.61 0.82 -14.35
C LYS A 72 -19.32 -0.68 -14.30
N ILE A 73 -20.03 -1.38 -13.43
CA ILE A 73 -19.91 -2.83 -13.20
C ILE A 73 -21.30 -3.43 -13.36
N LYS A 74 -21.46 -4.43 -14.23
CA LYS A 74 -22.74 -5.11 -14.42
C LYS A 74 -23.20 -5.74 -13.10
N PHE A 75 -24.51 -5.75 -12.86
CA PHE A 75 -25.08 -6.21 -11.59
C PHE A 75 -24.60 -7.60 -11.15
N LEU A 76 -24.61 -8.60 -12.05
CA LEU A 76 -24.16 -9.97 -11.73
C LEU A 76 -22.67 -10.04 -11.41
N ASP A 77 -21.86 -9.21 -12.04
CA ASP A 77 -20.44 -9.10 -11.77
C ASP A 77 -20.19 -8.38 -10.44
N TYR A 78 -20.94 -7.31 -10.16
CA TYR A 78 -20.83 -6.59 -8.90
C TYR A 78 -21.26 -7.43 -7.69
N LYS A 79 -22.23 -8.34 -7.86
CA LYS A 79 -22.58 -9.34 -6.85
C LYS A 79 -21.40 -10.24 -6.45
N LYS A 80 -20.50 -10.58 -7.37
CA LYS A 80 -19.31 -11.39 -7.06
C LYS A 80 -18.35 -10.61 -6.16
N VAL A 81 -18.16 -9.32 -6.44
CA VAL A 81 -17.33 -8.43 -5.59
C VAL A 81 -17.89 -8.35 -4.16
N PHE A 82 -19.21 -8.26 -4.01
CA PHE A 82 -19.84 -8.33 -2.69
C PHE A 82 -19.69 -9.69 -2.01
N ALA A 83 -19.77 -10.79 -2.77
CA ALA A 83 -19.54 -12.13 -2.21
C ALA A 83 -18.09 -12.29 -1.70
N ASP A 84 -17.10 -11.77 -2.43
CA ASP A 84 -15.70 -11.75 -1.98
C ASP A 84 -15.54 -10.92 -0.71
N ARG A 85 -16.21 -9.75 -0.62
CA ARG A 85 -16.24 -8.93 0.59
C ARG A 85 -16.85 -9.66 1.78
N ASP A 86 -17.97 -10.35 1.59
CA ASP A 86 -18.65 -11.07 2.68
C ASP A 86 -17.80 -12.23 3.19
N LEU A 87 -17.08 -12.91 2.29
CA LEU A 87 -16.09 -13.93 2.66
C LEU A 87 -14.91 -13.32 3.41
N ALA A 88 -14.38 -12.18 2.95
CA ALA A 88 -13.28 -11.48 3.61
C ALA A 88 -13.67 -10.99 5.01
N LEU A 89 -14.89 -10.45 5.16
CA LEU A 89 -15.47 -10.11 6.45
C LEU A 89 -15.50 -11.32 7.37
N LYS A 90 -15.96 -12.47 6.89
CA LYS A 90 -15.99 -13.71 7.68
C LYS A 90 -14.60 -14.13 8.14
N ASN A 91 -13.61 -14.06 7.25
CA ASN A 91 -12.25 -14.56 7.49
C ASN A 91 -11.32 -13.52 8.15
N LEU A 92 -11.73 -12.25 8.24
CA LEU A 92 -10.92 -11.10 8.70
C LEU A 92 -9.68 -10.83 7.84
N ILE A 93 -9.65 -11.40 6.64
CA ILE A 93 -8.62 -11.24 5.63
C ILE A 93 -9.18 -11.57 4.25
N LEU A 94 -8.83 -10.77 3.25
CA LEU A 94 -9.19 -11.03 1.85
C LEU A 94 -8.25 -12.06 1.24
N LYS A 95 -8.79 -13.06 0.53
CA LYS A 95 -7.98 -14.06 -0.18
C LYS A 95 -8.61 -14.39 -1.53
N ASN A 96 -7.80 -14.42 -2.58
CA ASN A 96 -8.17 -14.78 -3.95
C ASN A 96 -9.47 -14.13 -4.45
N PRO A 97 -9.61 -12.79 -4.39
CA PRO A 97 -10.81 -12.10 -4.87
C PRO A 97 -11.04 -12.34 -6.36
N SER A 98 -12.30 -12.42 -6.75
CA SER A 98 -12.74 -12.58 -8.13
C SER A 98 -12.45 -11.34 -8.96
N GLU A 99 -11.96 -11.54 -10.18
CA GLU A 99 -11.89 -10.49 -11.21
C GLU A 99 -13.18 -10.43 -12.01
N VAL A 100 -13.72 -9.23 -12.19
CA VAL A 100 -14.96 -9.00 -12.94
C VAL A 100 -14.81 -7.90 -13.98
N LYS A 101 -15.63 -7.93 -15.03
CA LYS A 101 -15.57 -6.94 -16.12
C LYS A 101 -16.20 -5.62 -15.67
N ALA A 102 -15.57 -4.51 -16.07
CA ALA A 102 -16.07 -3.17 -15.83
C ALA A 102 -15.77 -2.25 -17.03
N GLU A 103 -16.44 -1.11 -17.05
CA GLU A 103 -16.09 0.04 -17.89
C GLU A 103 -15.65 1.18 -16.97
N VAL A 104 -14.55 1.84 -17.33
CA VAL A 104 -13.99 2.98 -16.60
C VAL A 104 -14.04 4.18 -17.51
N GLU A 105 -14.62 5.28 -17.05
CA GLU A 105 -14.67 6.54 -17.77
C GLU A 105 -13.77 7.56 -17.08
N PHE A 106 -12.86 8.16 -17.85
CA PHE A 106 -11.89 9.15 -17.38
C PHE A 106 -11.62 10.16 -18.49
N GLN A 107 -11.71 11.45 -18.17
CA GLN A 107 -11.53 12.56 -19.13
C GLN A 107 -12.34 12.39 -20.43
N GLY A 108 -13.61 11.98 -20.32
CA GLY A 108 -14.53 11.78 -21.45
C GLY A 108 -14.26 10.56 -22.32
N LYS A 109 -13.27 9.72 -21.96
CA LYS A 109 -12.97 8.45 -22.65
C LYS A 109 -13.44 7.27 -21.81
N THR A 110 -13.95 6.23 -22.47
CA THR A 110 -14.36 4.96 -21.84
C THR A 110 -13.37 3.85 -22.15
N TYR A 111 -12.95 3.15 -21.11
CA TYR A 111 -11.98 2.07 -21.14
C TYR A 111 -12.65 0.77 -20.67
N LYS A 112 -12.38 -0.34 -21.36
CA LYS A 112 -12.71 -1.67 -20.83
C LYS A 112 -11.71 -2.03 -19.76
N ALA A 113 -12.18 -2.57 -18.64
CA ALA A 113 -11.34 -2.94 -17.52
C ALA A 113 -11.77 -4.27 -16.90
N LYS A 114 -10.85 -4.88 -16.15
CA LYS A 114 -11.16 -5.81 -15.08
C LYS A 114 -11.04 -5.08 -13.74
N ILE A 115 -11.87 -5.48 -12.78
CA ILE A 115 -11.85 -4.93 -11.43
C ILE A 115 -11.98 -6.06 -10.41
N ARG A 116 -11.31 -5.93 -9.27
CA ARG A 116 -11.43 -6.84 -8.12
C ARG A 116 -11.30 -6.08 -6.81
N LEU A 117 -11.77 -6.70 -5.73
CA LEU A 117 -11.54 -6.18 -4.37
C LEU A 117 -10.03 -6.18 -4.06
N LYS A 118 -9.57 -5.16 -3.33
CA LYS A 118 -8.15 -4.95 -2.98
C LYS A 118 -7.96 -4.79 -1.47
N GLY A 119 -6.81 -5.25 -0.99
CA GLY A 119 -6.34 -5.04 0.37
C GLY A 119 -6.71 -6.17 1.31
N ASP A 120 -5.77 -6.54 2.18
CA ASP A 120 -5.88 -7.74 2.99
C ASP A 120 -6.78 -7.51 4.20
N LEU A 121 -6.74 -6.31 4.79
CA LEU A 121 -7.46 -5.98 6.02
C LEU A 121 -8.85 -5.37 5.83
N PRO A 122 -9.70 -5.45 6.88
CA PRO A 122 -11.05 -4.88 6.85
C PRO A 122 -11.11 -3.40 6.50
N ASP A 123 -10.14 -2.57 6.84
CA ASP A 123 -10.25 -1.13 6.59
C ASP A 123 -10.47 -0.80 5.09
N HIS A 124 -9.99 -1.67 4.20
CA HIS A 124 -10.18 -1.60 2.76
C HIS A 124 -11.63 -1.87 2.29
N TRP A 125 -12.37 -2.77 2.94
CA TRP A 125 -13.63 -3.32 2.41
C TRP A 125 -14.75 -3.49 3.45
N GLU A 126 -14.51 -3.15 4.71
CA GLU A 126 -15.47 -3.27 5.81
C GLU A 126 -16.73 -2.46 5.55
N SER A 127 -16.60 -1.27 4.97
CA SER A 127 -17.75 -0.54 4.47
C SER A 127 -18.15 -1.01 3.08
N VAL A 128 -19.45 -1.08 2.82
CA VAL A 128 -20.01 -1.25 1.46
C VAL A 128 -19.80 0.01 0.59
N HIS A 129 -19.43 1.12 1.20
CA HIS A 129 -19.08 2.36 0.51
C HIS A 129 -17.56 2.50 0.44
N ARG A 130 -17.07 3.04 -0.68
CA ARG A 130 -15.65 3.39 -0.83
C ARG A 130 -14.72 2.19 -0.61
N MET A 131 -15.14 1.02 -1.08
CA MET A 131 -14.29 -0.19 -1.03
C MET A 131 -13.00 0.05 -1.81
N SER A 132 -11.93 -0.59 -1.39
CA SER A 132 -10.68 -0.57 -2.15
C SER A 132 -10.80 -1.52 -3.33
N LEU A 133 -10.52 -1.01 -4.53
CA LEU A 133 -10.64 -1.76 -5.77
C LEU A 133 -9.33 -1.67 -6.52
N ARG A 134 -8.96 -2.76 -7.18
CA ARG A 134 -7.88 -2.78 -8.18
C ARG A 134 -8.49 -2.80 -9.56
N ILE A 135 -8.01 -1.92 -10.43
CA ILE A 135 -8.49 -1.72 -11.80
C ILE A 135 -7.35 -2.06 -12.75
N ASP A 136 -7.61 -2.96 -13.69
CA ASP A 136 -6.73 -3.38 -14.77
C ASP A 136 -7.40 -3.03 -16.11
N LEU A 137 -6.89 -1.99 -16.78
CA LEU A 137 -7.36 -1.53 -18.09
C LEU A 137 -6.93 -2.53 -19.18
N LYS A 138 -7.81 -2.76 -20.16
CA LYS A 138 -7.56 -3.71 -21.25
C LYS A 138 -6.78 -3.08 -22.40
N GLY A 139 -5.89 -3.87 -23.01
CA GLY A 139 -5.03 -3.43 -24.11
C GLY A 139 -3.95 -2.46 -23.64
N ASP A 140 -3.55 -1.53 -24.49
CA ASP A 140 -2.51 -0.53 -24.20
C ASP A 140 -3.08 0.76 -23.58
N ALA A 141 -4.30 0.70 -23.04
CA ALA A 141 -4.96 1.84 -22.44
C ALA A 141 -4.30 2.21 -21.10
N THR A 142 -4.11 3.51 -20.88
CA THR A 142 -3.54 4.02 -19.63
C THR A 142 -4.32 5.20 -19.06
N ILE A 143 -4.37 5.29 -17.74
CA ILE A 143 -4.81 6.45 -16.96
C ILE A 143 -3.64 6.88 -16.07
N PHE A 144 -3.25 8.16 -16.10
CA PHE A 144 -2.03 8.66 -15.47
C PHE A 144 -0.74 7.87 -15.86
N GLY A 145 -0.72 7.34 -17.09
CA GLY A 145 0.38 6.51 -17.59
C GLY A 145 0.46 5.12 -16.95
N LEU A 146 -0.65 4.59 -16.42
CA LEU A 146 -0.74 3.25 -15.84
C LEU A 146 -1.86 2.45 -16.49
N ASN A 147 -1.62 1.19 -16.78
CA ASN A 147 -2.66 0.23 -17.17
C ASN A 147 -3.36 -0.39 -15.93
N GLU A 148 -2.65 -0.51 -14.80
CA GLU A 148 -3.19 -1.06 -13.56
C GLU A 148 -2.96 -0.09 -12.37
N PHE A 149 -3.98 0.08 -11.55
CA PHE A 149 -3.93 0.93 -10.36
C PHE A 149 -4.96 0.51 -9.33
N ASN A 150 -4.76 0.91 -8.08
CA ASN A 150 -5.72 0.73 -7.01
C ASN A 150 -6.44 2.05 -6.73
N ILE A 151 -7.72 1.98 -6.38
CA ILE A 151 -8.41 3.07 -5.69
C ILE A 151 -8.77 2.62 -4.28
N GLN A 152 -8.67 3.52 -3.31
CA GLN A 152 -8.98 3.23 -1.92
C GLN A 152 -9.35 4.48 -1.14
N LYS A 153 -9.84 4.29 0.09
CA LYS A 153 -10.13 5.41 0.98
C LYS A 153 -8.81 6.14 1.28
N PRO A 154 -8.77 7.48 1.26
CA PRO A 154 -7.58 8.22 1.67
C PRO A 154 -7.12 7.85 3.10
N ARG A 155 -8.05 7.44 3.98
CA ARG A 155 -7.71 7.00 5.34
C ARG A 155 -6.86 5.73 5.39
N THR A 156 -7.03 4.84 4.41
CA THR A 156 -6.37 3.53 4.32
C THR A 156 -4.90 3.69 3.94
N ARG A 157 -4.56 4.74 3.17
CA ARG A 157 -3.17 5.20 2.94
C ARG A 157 -2.79 6.44 3.73
N LEU A 158 -3.39 6.57 4.92
CA LEU A 158 -2.97 7.55 5.91
C LEU A 158 -2.81 8.98 5.35
N PHE A 159 -3.65 9.37 4.39
CA PHE A 159 -3.48 10.63 3.66
C PHE A 159 -3.39 11.82 4.62
N PRO A 160 -2.40 12.72 4.45
CA PRO A 160 -1.46 12.80 3.31
C PRO A 160 -0.12 12.05 3.51
N TYR A 161 0.07 11.34 4.62
CA TYR A 161 1.39 10.89 5.07
C TYR A 161 2.06 9.89 4.12
N ASP A 162 1.38 8.81 3.72
CA ASP A 162 1.96 7.84 2.77
C ASP A 162 2.26 8.50 1.42
N PRO A 163 1.32 9.22 0.76
CA PRO A 163 1.63 9.98 -0.45
C PRO A 163 2.86 10.87 -0.35
N VAL A 164 2.98 11.66 0.73
CA VAL A 164 4.14 12.55 0.93
C VAL A 164 5.42 11.73 1.08
N PHE A 165 5.42 10.68 1.90
CA PHE A 165 6.60 9.82 2.05
C PHE A 165 7.05 9.22 0.72
N GLN A 166 6.09 8.71 -0.07
CA GLN A 166 6.37 8.14 -1.37
C GLN A 166 6.91 9.19 -2.35
N ASP A 167 6.41 10.43 -2.31
CA ASP A 167 6.91 11.54 -3.11
C ASP A 167 8.37 11.88 -2.76
N LEU A 168 8.68 11.95 -1.46
CA LEU A 168 10.04 12.15 -0.95
C LEU A 168 10.99 11.04 -1.38
N ALA A 169 10.57 9.76 -1.25
CA ALA A 169 11.33 8.62 -1.73
C ALA A 169 11.70 8.75 -3.22
N ARG A 170 10.73 9.09 -4.07
CA ARG A 170 10.99 9.28 -5.52
C ARG A 170 11.93 10.44 -5.81
N SER A 171 11.85 11.54 -5.05
CA SER A 171 12.74 12.69 -5.25
C SER A 171 14.22 12.36 -4.99
N MET A 172 14.50 11.31 -4.20
CA MET A 172 15.86 10.79 -3.97
C MET A 172 16.31 9.75 -5.03
N GLY A 173 15.45 9.43 -6.00
CA GLY A 173 15.70 8.46 -7.06
C GLY A 173 15.23 7.04 -6.76
N ASN A 174 14.57 6.78 -5.62
CA ASN A 174 14.02 5.47 -5.29
C ASN A 174 12.77 5.14 -6.11
N LEU A 175 12.54 3.84 -6.32
CA LEU A 175 11.27 3.34 -6.84
C LEU A 175 10.23 3.37 -5.73
N SER A 176 9.10 3.98 -6.02
CA SER A 176 8.03 4.19 -5.03
C SER A 176 6.71 4.44 -5.73
N VAL A 177 5.61 3.94 -5.15
CA VAL A 177 4.27 4.09 -5.72
C VAL A 177 3.83 5.55 -5.76
N LYS A 178 3.19 5.97 -6.86
CA LYS A 178 2.62 7.32 -6.98
C LYS A 178 1.14 7.31 -6.59
N HIS A 179 0.74 8.33 -5.85
CA HIS A 179 -0.63 8.56 -5.42
C HIS A 179 -1.24 9.74 -6.19
N ASN A 180 -2.53 9.68 -6.50
CA ASN A 180 -3.30 10.80 -7.02
C ASN A 180 -4.67 10.82 -6.34
N LEU A 181 -5.14 11.99 -5.92
CA LEU A 181 -6.49 12.13 -5.41
C LEU A 181 -7.46 12.20 -6.60
N VAL A 182 -8.53 11.40 -6.59
CA VAL A 182 -9.54 11.36 -7.66
C VAL A 182 -10.96 11.34 -7.07
N LYS A 183 -11.94 11.90 -7.80
CA LYS A 183 -13.37 11.79 -7.46
C LYS A 183 -13.94 10.55 -8.12
N VAL A 184 -14.45 9.60 -7.33
CA VAL A 184 -14.91 8.30 -7.85
C VAL A 184 -16.43 8.20 -7.81
N LYS A 185 -17.02 7.68 -8.89
CA LYS A 185 -18.40 7.17 -8.89
C LYS A 185 -18.41 5.71 -9.30
N VAL A 186 -19.15 4.87 -8.59
CA VAL A 186 -19.34 3.45 -8.95
C VAL A 186 -20.82 3.19 -9.18
N ASN A 187 -21.18 2.74 -10.39
CA ASN A 187 -22.58 2.50 -10.79
C ASN A 187 -23.51 3.70 -10.52
N GLY A 188 -23.01 4.91 -10.76
CA GLY A 188 -23.74 6.17 -10.52
C GLY A 188 -23.76 6.64 -9.06
N GLN A 189 -23.31 5.82 -8.11
CA GLN A 189 -23.19 6.22 -6.72
C GLN A 189 -21.88 6.98 -6.48
N ASP A 190 -21.98 8.14 -5.84
CA ASP A 190 -20.81 8.92 -5.42
C ASP A 190 -20.04 8.24 -4.28
N TRP A 191 -18.74 8.04 -4.49
CA TRP A 191 -17.78 7.52 -3.51
C TRP A 191 -16.86 8.63 -2.96
N GLY A 192 -17.04 9.88 -3.44
CA GLY A 192 -16.26 11.03 -3.06
C GLY A 192 -14.80 10.91 -3.49
N PHE A 193 -13.93 11.53 -2.70
CA PHE A 193 -12.48 11.45 -2.93
C PHE A 193 -11.93 10.09 -2.55
N MET A 194 -11.16 9.51 -3.46
CA MET A 194 -10.41 8.27 -3.28
C MET A 194 -8.95 8.52 -3.63
N ASP A 195 -8.06 7.81 -2.95
CA ASP A 195 -6.65 7.71 -3.28
C ASP A 195 -6.47 6.71 -4.43
N LEU A 196 -5.89 7.16 -5.54
CA LEU A 196 -5.44 6.32 -6.65
C LEU A 196 -3.95 6.04 -6.48
N GLU A 197 -3.63 4.81 -6.10
CA GLU A 197 -2.27 4.31 -5.88
C GLU A 197 -1.82 3.49 -7.10
N SER A 198 -0.61 3.76 -7.59
CA SER A 198 -0.04 3.04 -8.73
C SER A 198 0.15 1.54 -8.42
N HIS A 199 -0.22 0.66 -9.35
CA HIS A 199 0.18 -0.74 -9.26
C HIS A 199 1.61 -0.91 -9.79
N VAL A 200 2.38 -1.82 -9.18
CA VAL A 200 3.75 -2.12 -9.63
C VAL A 200 3.68 -3.12 -10.78
N GLY A 201 3.72 -2.59 -12.01
CA GLY A 201 3.75 -3.36 -13.25
C GLY A 201 4.78 -2.80 -14.24
N LYS A 202 4.66 -3.18 -15.50
CA LYS A 202 5.54 -2.71 -16.59
C LYS A 202 5.49 -1.19 -16.73
N GLU A 203 4.30 -0.63 -16.84
CA GLU A 203 4.05 0.80 -17.05
C GLU A 203 4.53 1.63 -15.85
N PHE A 204 4.47 1.07 -14.65
CA PHE A 204 5.08 1.68 -13.46
C PHE A 204 6.60 1.80 -13.61
N LEU A 205 7.28 0.72 -14.02
CA LEU A 205 8.73 0.72 -14.22
C LEU A 205 9.13 1.69 -15.33
N GLU A 206 8.41 1.68 -16.46
CA GLU A 206 8.67 2.56 -17.59
C GLU A 206 8.49 4.03 -17.21
N ARG A 207 7.43 4.38 -16.47
CA ARG A 207 7.21 5.74 -15.96
C ARG A 207 8.26 6.16 -14.91
N SER A 208 8.93 5.20 -14.29
CA SER A 208 10.06 5.41 -13.38
C SER A 208 11.42 5.29 -14.08
N GLU A 209 11.45 5.34 -15.41
CA GLU A 209 12.67 5.27 -16.22
C GLU A 209 13.50 4.00 -15.95
N ARG A 210 12.82 2.91 -15.60
CA ARG A 210 13.43 1.59 -15.42
C ARG A 210 13.08 0.68 -16.59
N LYS A 211 14.06 -0.12 -17.02
CA LYS A 211 13.84 -1.15 -18.02
C LYS A 211 12.90 -2.21 -17.45
N GLU A 212 11.91 -2.64 -18.23
CA GLU A 212 11.05 -3.75 -17.84
C GLU A 212 11.89 -4.99 -17.46
N SER A 213 11.68 -5.49 -16.24
CA SER A 213 12.38 -6.63 -15.66
C SER A 213 11.52 -7.26 -14.56
N LEU A 214 12.07 -8.27 -13.88
CA LEU A 214 11.37 -8.95 -12.79
C LEU A 214 11.21 -8.03 -11.59
N VAL A 215 10.02 -8.08 -11.00
CA VAL A 215 9.78 -7.61 -9.63
C VAL A 215 9.50 -8.85 -8.80
N VAL A 216 10.16 -8.97 -7.65
CA VAL A 216 10.01 -10.11 -6.75
C VAL A 216 9.56 -9.65 -5.37
N ARG A 217 8.92 -10.55 -4.64
CA ARG A 217 8.62 -10.43 -3.21
C ARG A 217 9.26 -11.58 -2.47
N PHE A 218 9.74 -11.31 -1.27
CA PHE A 218 10.28 -12.32 -0.38
C PHE A 218 9.37 -12.62 0.80
N SER A 219 8.22 -11.97 0.91
CA SER A 219 7.17 -12.38 1.85
C SER A 219 5.78 -12.26 1.24
N ASP A 220 4.79 -12.78 1.95
CA ASP A 220 3.37 -12.69 1.62
C ASP A 220 2.51 -12.69 2.89
N GLU A 221 1.19 -12.71 2.70
CA GLU A 221 0.22 -12.52 3.75
C GLU A 221 -0.28 -13.85 4.36
N GLU A 222 0.28 -15.00 3.94
CA GLU A 222 -0.17 -16.32 4.40
C GLU A 222 0.07 -16.50 5.91
N GLY A 223 1.20 -16.06 6.44
CA GLY A 223 1.48 -16.14 7.89
C GLY A 223 0.37 -15.46 8.71
N TRP A 224 -0.12 -14.32 8.22
CA TRP A 224 -1.22 -13.61 8.86
C TRP A 224 -2.56 -14.31 8.71
N TYR A 225 -2.85 -14.82 7.50
CA TYR A 225 -4.04 -15.63 7.23
C TYR A 225 -4.13 -16.80 8.21
N TYR A 226 -3.03 -17.55 8.37
CA TYR A 226 -2.99 -18.73 9.22
C TYR A 226 -3.18 -18.37 10.69
N GLN A 227 -2.49 -17.35 11.20
CA GLN A 227 -2.64 -16.88 12.58
C GLN A 227 -4.07 -16.43 12.91
N LYS A 228 -4.76 -15.77 11.97
CA LYS A 228 -6.14 -15.29 12.16
C LYS A 228 -7.19 -16.38 12.03
N THR A 229 -6.95 -17.37 11.17
CA THR A 229 -7.95 -18.36 10.79
C THR A 229 -7.89 -19.62 11.67
N PHE A 230 -6.71 -19.95 12.19
CA PHE A 230 -6.50 -21.21 12.91
C PHE A 230 -5.94 -20.97 14.31
N SER A 231 -6.63 -21.48 15.32
CA SER A 231 -6.18 -21.47 16.71
C SER A 231 -5.23 -22.66 17.00
N ASN A 232 -4.14 -22.80 16.22
CA ASN A 232 -3.15 -23.86 16.43
C ASN A 232 -1.82 -23.25 16.93
N PRO A 233 -1.40 -23.50 18.18
CA PRO A 233 -0.15 -22.99 18.73
C PRO A 233 1.09 -23.41 17.92
N ALA A 234 1.03 -24.56 17.24
CA ALA A 234 2.13 -25.06 16.43
C ALA A 234 2.45 -24.14 15.25
N LEU A 235 1.52 -23.27 14.82
CA LEU A 235 1.74 -22.29 13.75
C LEU A 235 2.90 -21.34 14.04
N ASN A 236 3.16 -21.05 15.32
CA ASN A 236 4.29 -20.22 15.73
C ASN A 236 5.65 -20.88 15.46
N HIS A 237 5.69 -22.19 15.16
CA HIS A 237 6.91 -22.91 14.79
C HIS A 237 7.09 -23.06 13.27
N TYR A 238 6.07 -22.73 12.46
CA TYR A 238 6.18 -22.75 11.01
C TYR A 238 6.66 -21.38 10.50
N ARG A 239 7.64 -21.40 9.62
CA ARG A 239 8.19 -20.21 8.94
C ARG A 239 7.35 -19.82 7.72
N ILE A 240 6.04 -19.68 7.93
CA ILE A 240 5.11 -19.25 6.88
C ILE A 240 5.43 -17.79 6.54
N SER A 241 5.54 -17.48 5.24
CA SER A 241 5.88 -16.15 4.74
C SER A 241 7.29 -15.64 5.12
N ASP A 242 8.15 -16.51 5.67
CA ASP A 242 9.49 -16.14 6.11
C ASP A 242 10.36 -15.72 4.91
N PRO A 243 10.95 -14.51 4.93
CA PRO A 243 11.80 -13.98 3.86
C PRO A 243 12.93 -14.88 3.38
N ILE A 244 13.44 -15.75 4.25
CA ILE A 244 14.52 -16.69 3.91
C ILE A 244 13.99 -17.84 3.03
N LEU A 245 12.75 -18.28 3.26
CA LEU A 245 12.17 -19.46 2.61
C LEU A 245 11.24 -19.11 1.46
N TYR A 246 10.76 -17.87 1.44
CA TYR A 246 9.77 -17.43 0.47
C TYR A 246 10.38 -16.55 -0.62
N SER A 247 9.96 -16.83 -1.85
CA SER A 247 10.18 -15.94 -2.97
C SER A 247 9.06 -16.15 -3.99
N ARG A 248 8.55 -15.04 -4.53
CA ARG A 248 7.68 -15.08 -5.70
C ARG A 248 7.99 -13.95 -6.66
N ILE A 249 7.62 -14.14 -7.91
CA ILE A 249 7.52 -13.04 -8.88
C ILE A 249 6.24 -12.28 -8.59
N TYR A 250 6.33 -10.96 -8.51
CA TYR A 250 5.20 -10.07 -8.27
C TYR A 250 4.41 -9.74 -9.53
N SER A 251 5.10 -9.59 -10.66
CA SER A 251 4.50 -9.32 -11.96
C SER A 251 3.87 -10.59 -12.55
N GLU A 252 2.73 -10.97 -11.98
CA GLU A 252 1.93 -12.12 -12.42
C GLU A 252 1.30 -11.84 -13.80
N GLY A 253 1.14 -12.89 -14.62
CA GLY A 253 0.36 -12.82 -15.87
C GLY A 253 1.12 -12.49 -17.16
N ARG A 254 2.43 -12.20 -17.11
CA ARG A 254 3.28 -12.15 -18.32
C ARG A 254 3.78 -13.54 -18.72
N GLU A 255 3.98 -13.74 -20.01
CA GLU A 255 4.63 -14.97 -20.50
C GLU A 255 6.06 -15.04 -19.93
N PHE A 256 6.35 -16.12 -19.20
CA PHE A 256 7.62 -16.27 -18.51
C PHE A 256 8.68 -16.82 -19.47
N THR A 257 9.58 -15.95 -19.91
CA THR A 257 10.62 -16.28 -20.90
C THR A 257 11.75 -17.11 -20.28
N GLU A 258 12.62 -17.68 -21.11
CA GLU A 258 13.85 -18.33 -20.63
C GLU A 258 14.78 -17.36 -19.89
N ILE A 259 14.86 -16.10 -20.34
CA ILE A 259 15.66 -15.06 -19.69
C ILE A 259 15.10 -14.77 -18.30
N ASP A 260 13.77 -14.73 -18.15
CA ASP A 260 13.14 -14.52 -16.84
C ASP A 260 13.42 -15.67 -15.89
N ARG A 261 13.38 -16.93 -16.38
CA ARG A 261 13.82 -18.10 -15.60
C ARG A 261 15.24 -17.93 -15.09
N LYS A 262 16.18 -17.55 -15.97
CA LYS A 262 17.59 -17.33 -15.60
C LYS A 262 17.76 -16.19 -14.58
N ARG A 263 17.07 -15.08 -14.77
CA ARG A 263 17.08 -13.93 -13.84
C ARG A 263 16.53 -14.33 -12.47
N TYR A 264 15.40 -15.04 -12.44
CA TYR A 264 14.81 -15.49 -11.18
C TYR A 264 15.71 -16.49 -10.45
N SER A 265 16.28 -17.46 -11.16
CA SER A 265 17.27 -18.39 -10.58
C SER A 265 18.51 -17.65 -10.06
N TYR A 266 19.03 -16.66 -10.79
CA TYR A 266 20.11 -15.80 -10.32
C TYR A 266 19.75 -15.10 -9.01
N ILE A 267 18.57 -14.47 -8.94
CA ILE A 267 18.10 -13.75 -7.75
C ILE A 267 18.06 -14.69 -6.53
N VAL A 268 17.42 -15.86 -6.68
CA VAL A 268 17.29 -16.83 -5.59
C VAL A 268 18.67 -17.35 -5.16
N ASN A 269 19.54 -17.72 -6.11
CA ASN A 269 20.87 -18.23 -5.79
C ASN A 269 21.75 -17.20 -5.07
N GLN A 270 21.71 -15.93 -5.49
CA GLN A 270 22.46 -14.87 -4.82
C GLN A 270 21.97 -14.64 -3.38
N ARG A 271 20.65 -14.67 -3.13
CA ARG A 271 20.12 -14.56 -1.76
C ARG A 271 20.54 -15.73 -0.89
N LEU A 272 20.39 -16.97 -1.37
CA LEU A 272 20.77 -18.18 -0.64
C LEU A 272 22.28 -18.21 -0.31
N SER A 273 23.12 -17.70 -1.21
CA SER A 273 24.56 -17.60 -1.00
C SER A 273 25.00 -16.33 -0.27
N LYS A 274 24.05 -15.46 0.16
CA LYS A 274 24.33 -14.16 0.78
C LYS A 274 25.24 -13.26 -0.07
N GLY A 275 25.09 -13.35 -1.39
CA GLY A 275 25.82 -12.55 -2.36
C GLY A 275 25.41 -11.07 -2.35
N ASN A 276 26.22 -10.24 -3.02
CA ASN A 276 25.97 -8.80 -3.16
C ASN A 276 24.90 -8.55 -4.23
N ILE A 277 23.63 -8.79 -3.87
CA ILE A 277 22.48 -8.60 -4.76
C ILE A 277 21.70 -7.31 -4.48
N TYR A 278 21.88 -6.66 -3.33
CA TYR A 278 21.12 -5.47 -2.99
C TYR A 278 21.83 -4.20 -3.45
N ASP A 279 21.10 -3.29 -4.10
CA ASP A 279 21.64 -1.97 -4.43
C ASP A 279 21.75 -1.12 -3.16
N VAL A 280 22.96 -1.04 -2.64
CA VAL A 280 23.26 -0.38 -1.36
C VAL A 280 22.77 1.07 -1.33
N ASP A 281 22.85 1.78 -2.45
CA ASP A 281 22.47 3.18 -2.54
C ASP A 281 20.97 3.39 -2.30
N SER A 282 20.14 2.73 -3.11
CA SER A 282 18.68 2.84 -3.03
C SER A 282 18.14 2.32 -1.70
N TYR A 283 18.64 1.20 -1.19
CA TYR A 283 18.22 0.71 0.13
C TYR A 283 18.62 1.64 1.28
N SER A 284 19.82 2.21 1.25
CA SER A 284 20.27 3.13 2.30
C SER A 284 19.44 4.40 2.35
N LYS A 285 19.10 4.98 1.19
CA LYS A 285 18.24 6.17 1.11
C LYS A 285 16.85 5.91 1.68
N LEU A 286 16.25 4.77 1.35
CA LEU A 286 14.95 4.38 1.90
C LEU A 286 15.02 4.16 3.42
N LEU A 287 16.09 3.53 3.91
CA LEU A 287 16.33 3.33 5.35
C LEU A 287 16.44 4.67 6.08
N PHE A 288 17.27 5.59 5.59
CA PHE A 288 17.47 6.89 6.23
C PHE A 288 16.20 7.75 6.19
N LEU A 289 15.45 7.71 5.10
CA LEU A 289 14.17 8.41 5.05
C LEU A 289 13.18 7.85 6.06
N ALA A 290 13.04 6.53 6.17
CA ALA A 290 12.19 5.89 7.18
C ALA A 290 12.64 6.24 8.62
N GLN A 291 13.95 6.28 8.87
CA GLN A 291 14.52 6.70 10.16
C GLN A 291 14.17 8.15 10.50
N LEU A 292 14.41 9.08 9.58
CA LEU A 292 14.12 10.49 9.80
C LEU A 292 12.61 10.77 9.88
N TRP A 293 11.79 9.92 9.26
CA TRP A 293 10.32 9.93 9.40
C TRP A 293 9.85 9.37 10.76
N GLY A 294 10.70 8.61 11.44
CA GLY A 294 10.41 7.97 12.72
C GLY A 294 9.50 6.73 12.63
N ASP A 295 9.22 6.22 11.44
CA ASP A 295 8.44 4.99 11.26
C ASP A 295 9.07 4.13 10.16
N ILE A 296 9.13 2.82 10.40
CA ILE A 296 9.83 1.85 9.54
C ILE A 296 8.87 0.91 8.82
N HIS A 297 7.55 1.15 8.90
CA HIS A 297 6.54 0.26 8.35
C HIS A 297 6.76 -0.08 6.87
N VAL A 298 7.23 0.91 6.09
CA VAL A 298 7.59 0.75 4.68
C VAL A 298 8.71 -0.27 4.41
N LEU A 299 9.55 -0.55 5.40
CA LEU A 299 10.71 -1.44 5.28
C LEU A 299 10.35 -2.91 5.52
N TYR A 300 9.14 -3.21 6.00
CA TYR A 300 8.73 -4.60 6.25
C TYR A 300 8.72 -5.41 4.95
N GLU A 301 9.19 -6.66 5.02
CA GLU A 301 9.36 -7.54 3.85
C GLU A 301 8.04 -7.86 3.13
N ASN A 302 6.91 -7.81 3.82
CA ASN A 302 5.61 -7.93 3.17
C ASN A 302 5.17 -6.64 2.46
N ASN A 303 5.65 -5.47 2.86
CA ASN A 303 5.26 -4.20 2.25
C ASN A 303 6.13 -3.88 1.02
N ILE A 304 7.43 -4.13 1.14
CA ILE A 304 8.42 -3.84 0.11
C ILE A 304 8.35 -4.85 -1.04
N LYS A 305 8.68 -4.39 -2.25
CA LYS A 305 8.89 -5.24 -3.43
C LYS A 305 10.28 -4.94 -3.97
N HIS A 306 10.84 -5.84 -4.76
CA HIS A 306 12.23 -5.71 -5.22
C HIS A 306 12.28 -5.76 -6.74
N TYR A 307 12.66 -4.65 -7.37
CA TYR A 307 12.92 -4.57 -8.80
C TYR A 307 14.30 -5.13 -9.09
N PHE A 308 14.41 -6.09 -10.00
CA PHE A 308 15.70 -6.59 -10.48
C PHE A 308 16.19 -5.75 -11.66
N ASN A 309 17.21 -4.93 -11.42
CA ASN A 309 17.83 -4.12 -12.46
C ASN A 309 18.70 -5.01 -13.37
N PRO A 310 18.33 -5.19 -14.65
CA PRO A 310 19.01 -6.14 -15.53
C PRO A 310 20.39 -5.66 -15.98
N TYR A 311 20.76 -4.40 -15.72
CA TYR A 311 22.06 -3.84 -16.08
C TYR A 311 23.08 -3.96 -14.95
N THR A 312 22.65 -3.75 -13.70
CA THR A 312 23.52 -3.84 -12.53
C THR A 312 23.51 -5.22 -11.89
N LEU A 313 22.52 -6.05 -12.24
CA LEU A 313 22.22 -7.34 -11.60
C LEU A 313 21.97 -7.21 -10.09
N LYS A 314 21.50 -6.05 -9.66
CA LYS A 314 21.11 -5.76 -8.28
C LYS A 314 19.60 -5.54 -8.15
N LEU A 315 19.10 -5.72 -6.94
CA LEU A 315 17.74 -5.42 -6.53
C LEU A 315 17.66 -3.97 -6.03
N GLU A 316 16.65 -3.24 -6.48
CA GLU A 316 16.25 -1.93 -5.95
C GLU A 316 14.93 -2.08 -5.18
N PRO A 317 14.76 -1.41 -4.03
CA PRO A 317 13.52 -1.46 -3.27
C PRO A 317 12.43 -0.62 -3.94
N ILE A 318 11.22 -1.15 -3.99
CA ILE A 318 10.00 -0.43 -4.38
C ILE A 318 9.14 -0.23 -3.14
N SER A 319 9.02 1.01 -2.69
CA SER A 319 8.29 1.35 -1.47
C SER A 319 6.80 1.65 -1.69
N SER A 320 6.01 1.35 -0.67
CA SER A 320 4.57 1.66 -0.54
C SER A 320 4.15 1.48 0.92
N ASP A 321 3.00 2.04 1.31
CA ASP A 321 2.34 1.74 2.59
C ASP A 321 3.15 2.17 3.82
N GLN A 322 3.44 3.46 3.91
CA GLN A 322 4.12 4.07 5.04
C GLN A 322 3.14 4.74 6.01
N TYR A 323 3.41 4.61 7.31
CA TYR A 323 2.61 5.23 8.36
C TYR A 323 2.91 6.72 8.58
N GLU A 324 2.10 7.37 9.43
CA GLU A 324 2.34 8.75 9.87
C GLU A 324 3.71 8.93 10.56
N PRO A 325 4.35 10.11 10.44
CA PRO A 325 5.59 10.39 11.15
C PRO A 325 5.43 10.23 12.66
N LYS A 326 6.51 9.82 13.33
CA LYS A 326 6.56 9.69 14.80
C LYS A 326 7.70 10.52 15.38
N ASP A 327 7.55 10.89 16.65
CA ASP A 327 8.60 11.59 17.40
C ASP A 327 9.82 10.68 17.54
N LEU A 328 10.96 11.12 16.99
CA LEU A 328 12.25 10.43 16.99
C LEU A 328 12.75 10.06 18.41
N ASN A 329 12.29 10.76 19.45
CA ASN A 329 12.64 10.43 20.84
C ASN A 329 11.83 9.25 21.40
N THR A 330 10.74 8.89 20.73
CA THR A 330 9.83 7.79 21.11
C THR A 330 9.93 6.59 20.16
N THR A 331 10.80 6.67 19.15
CA THR A 331 10.94 5.60 18.16
C THR A 331 11.78 4.46 18.69
N ASN A 332 11.34 3.24 18.38
CA ASN A 332 12.26 2.12 18.35
C ASN A 332 13.31 2.41 17.28
N ASP A 333 14.58 2.45 17.66
CA ASP A 333 15.67 2.49 16.68
C ASP A 333 15.50 1.29 15.72
N PRO A 334 15.39 1.49 14.39
CA PRO A 334 15.35 0.39 13.43
C PRO A 334 16.54 -0.55 13.55
N PHE A 335 17.69 -0.09 14.07
CA PHE A 335 18.84 -0.94 14.38
C PHE A 335 18.63 -1.78 15.65
N ASN A 336 17.80 -1.34 16.61
CA ASN A 336 17.38 -2.15 17.76
C ASN A 336 16.30 -3.17 17.40
N LEU A 337 15.51 -2.92 16.36
CA LEU A 337 14.58 -3.90 15.78
C LEU A 337 15.24 -4.80 14.72
N MET A 338 16.48 -4.48 14.33
CA MET A 338 17.26 -5.26 13.37
C MET A 338 17.84 -6.51 14.03
N GLY A 339 17.19 -7.64 13.79
CA GLY A 339 17.59 -8.95 14.28
C GLY A 339 16.67 -9.54 15.35
N GLU A 340 15.69 -8.77 15.83
CA GLU A 340 14.68 -9.32 16.73
C GLU A 340 13.65 -10.13 15.93
N CYS A 341 13.65 -11.45 16.12
CA CYS A 341 12.48 -12.28 15.84
C CYS A 341 11.38 -11.84 16.81
N LEU A 342 10.64 -10.78 16.47
CA LEU A 342 9.43 -10.43 17.17
C LEU A 342 8.49 -11.63 17.03
N SER A 343 8.33 -12.36 18.13
CA SER A 343 7.71 -13.69 18.24
C SER A 343 6.20 -13.74 17.93
N SER A 344 5.70 -12.76 17.18
CA SER A 344 4.31 -12.69 16.70
C SER A 344 4.17 -12.12 15.28
N TYR A 345 5.22 -11.53 14.69
CA TYR A 345 5.18 -10.95 13.35
C TYR A 345 6.49 -11.24 12.59
N ILE A 346 6.54 -12.35 11.86
CA ILE A 346 7.73 -12.72 11.07
C ILE A 346 7.64 -12.06 9.69
N PHE A 347 7.82 -10.74 9.67
CA PHE A 347 8.24 -10.01 8.49
C PHE A 347 9.63 -9.47 8.80
N LEU A 348 10.64 -10.34 8.68
CA LEU A 348 12.02 -9.99 9.01
C LEU A 348 12.51 -8.93 8.01
N MET A 349 12.33 -7.65 8.36
CA MET A 349 12.90 -6.46 7.71
C MET A 349 14.42 -6.58 7.41
N ASN A 350 15.09 -7.57 7.99
CA ASN A 350 16.52 -7.54 8.25
C ASN A 350 17.38 -8.06 7.11
N GLU A 351 16.88 -8.91 6.21
CA GLU A 351 17.80 -9.61 5.31
C GLU A 351 18.59 -8.64 4.38
N PRO A 352 17.96 -7.69 3.66
CA PRO A 352 18.70 -6.76 2.82
C PRO A 352 19.70 -5.89 3.61
N TYR A 353 19.25 -5.29 4.72
CA TYR A 353 20.06 -4.35 5.49
C TYR A 353 21.19 -5.04 6.25
N GLN A 354 20.99 -6.26 6.77
CA GLN A 354 22.05 -7.03 7.42
C GLN A 354 23.16 -7.41 6.46
N LEU A 355 22.83 -7.67 5.18
CA LEU A 355 23.80 -8.08 4.18
C LEU A 355 24.74 -6.94 3.75
N PHE A 356 24.24 -5.70 3.67
CA PHE A 356 25.08 -4.59 3.21
C PHE A 356 25.57 -3.65 4.31
N LYS A 357 25.02 -3.66 5.55
CA LYS A 357 25.42 -2.72 6.62
C LYS A 357 26.94 -2.76 6.92
N GLU A 358 27.57 -3.90 6.73
CA GLU A 358 29.01 -4.11 7.01
C GLU A 358 29.88 -3.91 5.77
N SER A 359 29.28 -3.69 4.60
CA SER A 359 30.00 -3.51 3.34
C SER A 359 30.73 -2.16 3.29
N ASP A 360 31.89 -2.14 2.63
CA ASP A 360 32.63 -0.90 2.37
C ASP A 360 31.84 0.07 1.47
N GLU A 361 31.01 -0.46 0.57
CA GLU A 361 30.12 0.33 -0.27
C GLU A 361 29.13 1.14 0.59
N TYR A 362 28.53 0.52 1.62
CA TYR A 362 27.64 1.20 2.55
C TYR A 362 28.38 2.26 3.36
N ARG A 363 29.51 1.91 3.97
CA ARG A 363 30.31 2.84 4.79
C ARG A 363 30.73 4.08 4.00
N THR A 364 31.11 3.91 2.74
CA THR A 364 31.54 5.01 1.87
C THR A 364 30.38 5.92 1.46
N LYS A 365 29.19 5.34 1.20
CA LYS A 365 28.00 6.10 0.75
C LYS A 365 27.14 6.64 1.89
N GLN A 366 27.35 6.17 3.12
CA GLN A 366 26.49 6.42 4.27
C GLN A 366 26.18 7.90 4.47
N LYS A 367 27.22 8.73 4.55
CA LYS A 367 27.10 10.17 4.79
C LYS A 367 26.28 10.86 3.69
N ASN A 368 26.62 10.60 2.43
CA ASN A 368 25.93 11.21 1.29
C ASN A 368 24.45 10.81 1.24
N ASN A 369 24.13 9.54 1.50
CA ASN A 369 22.75 9.05 1.48
C ASN A 369 21.92 9.60 2.65
N PHE A 370 22.53 9.76 3.82
CA PHE A 370 21.89 10.44 4.95
C PHE A 370 21.64 11.92 4.63
N GLU A 371 22.64 12.64 4.11
CA GLU A 371 22.50 14.05 3.73
C GLU A 371 21.40 14.24 2.66
N GLN A 372 21.32 13.35 1.66
CA GLN A 372 20.26 13.40 0.66
C GLN A 372 18.86 13.20 1.29
N ALA A 373 18.70 12.23 2.19
CA ALA A 373 17.44 12.01 2.89
C ALA A 373 17.05 13.19 3.79
N SER A 374 18.01 13.76 4.52
CA SER A 374 17.79 14.93 5.38
C SER A 374 17.43 16.17 4.57
N ASN A 375 18.10 16.41 3.44
CA ASN A 375 17.83 17.56 2.58
C ASN A 375 16.47 17.46 1.88
N THR A 376 15.96 16.25 1.67
CA THR A 376 14.64 16.03 1.05
C THR A 376 13.49 16.39 2.01
N LEU A 377 13.72 16.29 3.33
CA LEU A 377 12.72 16.63 4.35
C LEU A 377 12.67 18.11 4.72
N ASN A 378 13.74 18.87 4.44
CA ASN A 378 13.86 20.31 4.68
C ASN A 378 13.39 21.10 3.46
#